data_AF-A0A382IM92-F1
#
_entry.id   AF-A0A382IM92-F1
#
_cell.length_a   1.000
_cell.length_b   1.000
_cell.length_c   1.000
_cell.angle_alpha   90.00
_cell.angle_beta   90.00
_cell.angle_gamma   90.00
#
_symmetry.space_group_name_H-M   'P 1'
#
loop_
_entity.id
_entity.type
_entity.pdbx_description
1 polymer ?
#
loop_
_entity_poly.entity_id
_entity_poly.type
_entity_poly.pdbx_seq_one_letter_code
_entity_poly.pdbx_strand_id
1 'polypeptide(L)'
;MLGIKALTFDTGGTILDWHTGISRPLAKVGVRHGLERDWGAITNDYRASSLKAMINAGAEAPATFNIDDVHRQQLDELITKYGLDAFTVEDRQAIWYAWHQ
;
A
#
# COMPACT_ATOMS: atom_id res chain seq x y z
N MET A 1 -33.04 -11.09 -22.58
CA MET A 1 -31.75 -10.50 -22.12
C MET A 1 -32.05 -9.68 -20.87
N LEU A 2 -31.34 -9.92 -19.77
CA LEU A 2 -31.57 -9.21 -18.51
C LEU A 2 -31.23 -7.72 -18.68
N GLY A 3 -32.17 -6.85 -18.31
CA GLY A 3 -32.05 -5.38 -18.43
C GLY A 3 -31.09 -4.74 -17.42
N ILE A 4 -29.85 -5.23 -17.37
CA ILE A 4 -28.80 -4.71 -16.49
C ILE A 4 -28.28 -3.37 -17.04
N LYS A 5 -28.23 -2.35 -16.18
CA LYS A 5 -27.78 -0.99 -16.52
C LYS A 5 -26.38 -0.64 -16.01
N ALA A 6 -25.87 -1.37 -15.02
CA ALA A 6 -24.55 -1.11 -14.44
C ALA A 6 -23.92 -2.38 -13.87
N LEU A 7 -22.60 -2.43 -13.95
CA LEU A 7 -21.72 -3.39 -13.27
C LEU A 7 -20.63 -2.58 -12.58
N THR A 8 -20.50 -2.76 -11.27
CA THR A 8 -19.49 -2.10 -10.44
C THR A 8 -18.51 -3.14 -9.93
N PHE A 9 -17.23 -2.81 -9.98
CA PHE A 9 -16.16 -3.70 -9.56
C PHE A 9 -15.41 -3.08 -8.39
N ASP A 10 -15.19 -3.87 -7.36
CA ASP A 10 -14.07 -3.63 -6.46
C ASP A 10 -12.76 -3.67 -7.28
N THR A 11 -11.76 -2.87 -6.89
CA THR A 11 -10.50 -2.78 -7.64
C THR A 11 -9.37 -3.56 -6.97
N GLY A 12 -9.35 -3.59 -5.64
CA GLY A 12 -8.26 -4.14 -4.84
C GLY A 12 -8.25 -5.67 -4.84
N GLY A 13 -7.48 -6.28 -5.74
CA GLY A 13 -7.35 -7.74 -5.86
C GLY A 13 -8.38 -8.38 -6.78
N THR A 14 -9.50 -7.70 -7.04
CA THR A 14 -10.48 -8.12 -8.06
C THR A 14 -10.03 -7.75 -9.47
N ILE A 15 -9.47 -6.55 -9.65
CA ILE A 15 -9.00 -6.04 -10.95
C ILE A 15 -7.47 -5.87 -10.96
N LEU A 16 -6.91 -5.35 -9.86
CA LEU A 16 -5.50 -5.01 -9.75
C LEU A 16 -4.72 -6.08 -8.97
N ASP A 17 -3.57 -6.50 -9.52
CA ASP A 17 -2.55 -7.23 -8.77
C ASP A 17 -1.71 -6.25 -7.94
N TRP A 18 -2.33 -5.74 -6.87
CA TRP A 18 -1.69 -4.82 -5.95
C TRP A 18 -0.47 -5.44 -5.24
N HIS A 19 -0.50 -6.75 -4.97
CA HIS A 19 0.55 -7.39 -4.18
C HIS A 19 1.87 -7.41 -4.94
N THR A 20 1.85 -7.85 -6.19
CA THR A 20 3.03 -7.79 -7.05
C THR A 20 3.41 -6.34 -7.36
N GLY A 21 2.42 -5.47 -7.55
CA GLY A 21 2.61 -4.04 -7.79
C GLY A 21 3.43 -3.34 -6.71
N ILE A 22 3.27 -3.73 -5.44
CA ILE A 22 3.96 -3.12 -4.30
C ILE A 22 5.19 -3.91 -3.83
N SER A 23 5.15 -5.24 -3.86
CA SER A 23 6.28 -6.08 -3.43
C SER A 23 7.51 -5.91 -4.33
N ARG A 24 7.32 -5.68 -5.64
CA ARG A 24 8.42 -5.43 -6.58
C ARG A 24 9.19 -4.13 -6.28
N PRO A 25 8.54 -2.96 -6.12
CA PRO A 25 9.21 -1.73 -5.67
C PRO A 25 9.97 -1.91 -4.35
N LEU A 26 9.34 -2.55 -3.35
CA LEU A 26 9.98 -2.83 -2.05
C LEU A 26 11.25 -3.66 -2.24
N ALA A 27 11.18 -4.75 -3.01
CA ALA A 27 12.33 -5.59 -3.30
C ALA A 27 13.43 -4.85 -4.07
N LYS A 28 13.05 -4.06 -5.08
CA LYS A 28 14.00 -3.26 -5.88
C LYS A 28 14.74 -2.24 -5.02
N VAL A 29 14.05 -1.58 -4.09
CA VAL A 29 14.68 -0.67 -3.13
C VAL A 29 15.57 -1.45 -2.17
N GLY A 30 15.10 -2.57 -1.64
CA GLY A 30 15.87 -3.47 -0.79
C GLY A 30 17.22 -3.86 -1.40
N VAL A 31 17.21 -4.32 -2.65
CA VAL A 31 18.44 -4.69 -3.39
C VAL A 31 19.40 -3.52 -3.53
N ARG A 32 18.92 -2.31 -3.81
CA ARG A 32 19.78 -1.11 -3.91
C ARG A 32 20.50 -0.79 -2.60
N HIS A 33 19.90 -1.15 -1.47
CA HIS A 33 20.46 -0.95 -0.13
C HIS A 33 21.09 -2.20 0.48
N GLY A 34 21.26 -3.28 -0.31
CA GLY A 34 21.84 -4.53 0.19
C GLY A 34 21.01 -5.23 1.26
N LEU A 35 19.69 -5.01 1.27
CA LEU A 35 18.77 -5.60 2.22
C LEU A 35 18.07 -6.81 1.60
N GLU A 36 18.11 -7.92 2.33
CA GLU A 36 17.31 -9.12 2.05
C GLU A 36 16.23 -9.25 3.11
N ARG A 37 14.97 -9.32 2.68
CA ARG A 37 13.78 -9.47 3.53
C ARG A 37 12.73 -10.29 2.79
N ASP A 38 11.74 -10.79 3.53
CA ASP A 38 10.52 -11.29 2.94
C ASP A 38 9.63 -10.13 2.49
N TRP A 39 9.90 -9.62 1.28
CA TRP A 39 9.16 -8.49 0.72
C TRP A 39 7.68 -8.81 0.50
N GLY A 40 7.33 -10.08 0.28
CA GLY A 40 5.94 -10.52 0.15
C GLY A 40 5.18 -10.39 1.45
N ALA A 41 5.77 -10.86 2.55
CA ALA A 41 5.19 -10.72 3.89
C ALA A 41 5.10 -9.25 4.33
N ILE A 42 6.15 -8.46 4.08
CA ILE A 42 6.15 -7.03 4.38
C ILE A 42 5.05 -6.30 3.59
N THR A 43 4.84 -6.65 2.32
CA THR A 43 3.77 -6.09 1.49
C THR A 43 2.38 -6.42 2.02
N ASN A 44 2.18 -7.65 2.52
CA ASN A 44 0.93 -8.05 3.16
C ASN A 44 0.65 -7.25 4.43
N ASP A 45 1.68 -7.07 5.26
CA ASP A 45 1.58 -6.28 6.49
C ASP A 45 1.27 -4.81 6.18
N TYR A 46 1.91 -4.23 5.16
CA TYR A 46 1.60 -2.88 4.67
C TYR A 46 0.11 -2.73 4.32
N ARG A 47 -0.41 -3.65 3.50
CA ARG A 47 -1.82 -3.60 3.08
C ARG A 47 -2.76 -3.78 4.27
N ALA A 48 -2.46 -4.73 5.16
CA ALA A 48 -3.29 -5.01 6.33
C ALA A 48 -3.33 -3.80 7.28
N SER A 49 -2.19 -3.16 7.54
CA SER A 49 -2.13 -2.00 8.42
C SER A 49 -2.82 -0.77 7.81
N SER A 50 -2.69 -0.54 6.50
CA SER A 50 -3.43 0.52 5.80
C SER A 50 -4.94 0.31 5.83
N LEU A 51 -5.43 -0.91 5.59
CA LEU A 51 -6.87 -1.19 5.69
C LEU A 51 -7.37 -1.01 7.12
N LYS A 52 -6.58 -1.43 8.12
CA LYS A 52 -6.92 -1.25 9.53
C LYS A 52 -7.03 0.22 9.91
N ALA A 53 -6.12 1.07 9.41
CA ALA A 53 -6.14 2.51 9.66
C ALA A 53 -7.33 3.23 9.00
N MET A 54 -7.94 2.63 7.98
CA MET A 54 -9.16 3.15 7.34
C MET A 54 -10.45 2.73 8.04
N ILE A 55 -10.40 1.79 9.00
CA ILE A 55 -11.61 1.29 9.67
C ILE A 55 -12.35 2.45 10.36
N ASN A 56 -13.65 2.55 10.11
CA ASN A 56 -14.55 3.57 10.67
C ASN A 56 -14.16 5.03 10.33
N ALA A 57 -13.21 5.26 9.41
CA ALA A 57 -12.95 6.60 8.90
C ALA A 57 -14.23 7.15 8.25
N GLY A 58 -14.69 8.31 8.70
CA GLY A 58 -15.94 8.88 8.22
C GLY A 58 -17.22 8.46 8.96
N ALA A 59 -17.13 7.59 9.99
CA ALA A 59 -18.31 7.06 10.66
C ALA A 59 -19.08 8.12 11.48
N GLU A 60 -18.36 8.93 12.25
CA GLU A 60 -18.95 9.94 13.15
C GLU A 60 -18.90 11.37 12.58
N ALA A 61 -17.93 11.65 11.71
CA ALA A 61 -17.74 12.93 11.04
C ALA A 61 -16.99 12.68 9.71
N PRO A 62 -17.09 13.58 8.71
CA PRO A 62 -16.38 13.43 7.44
C PRO A 62 -14.89 13.13 7.64
N ALA A 63 -14.38 12.14 6.89
CA ALA A 63 -12.97 11.79 6.94
C ALA A 63 -12.10 12.97 6.50
N THR A 64 -11.02 13.23 7.24
CA THR A 64 -10.06 14.32 6.95
C THR A 64 -8.82 13.83 6.20
N PHE A 65 -8.79 12.56 5.81
CA PHE A 65 -7.71 11.90 5.10
C PHE A 65 -8.29 10.88 4.12
N ASN A 66 -7.49 10.47 3.14
CA ASN A 66 -7.84 9.42 2.18
C ASN A 66 -6.86 8.23 2.25
N ILE A 67 -7.06 7.25 1.38
CA ILE A 67 -6.23 6.04 1.35
C ILE A 67 -4.77 6.34 0.98
N ASP A 68 -4.48 7.38 0.21
CA ASP A 68 -3.12 7.74 -0.17
C ASP A 68 -2.34 8.32 1.02
N ASP A 69 -3.01 9.12 1.85
CA ASP A 69 -2.46 9.61 3.12
C ASP A 69 -2.11 8.43 4.03
N VAL A 70 -3.02 7.45 4.12
CA VAL A 70 -2.83 6.25 4.94
C VAL A 70 -1.69 5.39 4.40
N HIS A 71 -1.60 5.16 3.09
CA HIS A 71 -0.46 4.45 2.51
C HIS A 71 0.85 5.16 2.85
N ARG A 72 0.90 6.50 2.72
CA ARG A 72 2.10 7.27 3.04
C ARG A 72 2.52 7.10 4.50
N GLN A 73 1.58 7.27 5.44
CA GLN A 73 1.86 7.10 6.87
C GLN A 73 2.28 5.66 7.21
N GLN A 74 1.57 4.67 6.67
CA GLN A 74 1.83 3.27 6.98
C GLN A 74 3.14 2.76 6.39
N LEU A 75 3.62 3.36 5.29
CA LEU A 75 4.97 3.09 4.77
C LEU A 75 6.05 3.51 5.77
N ASP A 76 5.90 4.67 6.41
CA ASP A 76 6.85 5.12 7.43
C ASP A 76 6.83 4.21 8.68
N GLU A 77 5.64 3.82 9.16
CA GLU A 77 5.49 2.88 10.27
C GLU A 77 6.11 1.51 9.95
N LEU A 78 5.91 1.02 8.72
CA LEU A 78 6.49 -0.22 8.22
C LEU A 78 8.01 -0.16 8.14
N ILE A 79 8.56 0.95 7.65
CA ILE A 79 10.02 1.15 7.58
C ILE A 79 10.65 1.07 8.97
N THR A 80 10.05 1.72 9.96
CA THR A 80 10.49 1.61 11.36
C THR A 80 10.34 0.18 11.88
N LYS A 81 9.20 -0.48 11.63
CA LYS A 81 8.93 -1.84 12.11
C LYS A 81 9.94 -2.89 11.61
N TYR A 82 10.38 -2.79 10.35
CA TYR A 82 11.27 -3.77 9.72
C TYR A 82 12.75 -3.33 9.66
N GLY A 83 13.10 -2.20 10.30
CA GLY A 83 14.47 -1.67 10.32
C GLY A 83 14.98 -1.36 8.91
N LEU A 84 14.18 -0.62 8.13
CA LEU A 84 14.48 -0.26 6.74
C LEU A 84 14.98 1.18 6.62
N ASP A 85 15.66 1.71 7.64
CA ASP A 85 16.08 3.12 7.72
C ASP A 85 17.02 3.56 6.58
N ALA A 86 17.61 2.61 5.86
CA ALA A 86 18.37 2.88 4.63
C ALA A 86 17.51 3.45 3.49
N PHE A 87 16.18 3.26 3.52
CA PHE A 87 15.28 3.75 2.47
C PHE A 87 15.21 5.28 2.50
N THR A 88 15.67 5.90 1.41
CA THR A 88 15.70 7.37 1.27
C THR A 88 14.30 7.93 1.06
N VAL A 89 14.18 9.27 1.09
CA VAL A 89 12.92 9.95 0.79
C VAL A 89 12.43 9.62 -0.62
N GLU A 90 13.34 9.52 -1.59
CA GLU A 90 13.04 9.17 -2.98
C GLU A 90 12.54 7.72 -3.09
N ASP A 91 13.10 6.80 -2.31
CA ASP A 91 12.66 5.41 -2.28
C ASP A 91 11.24 5.27 -1.72
N ARG A 92 10.98 5.97 -0.61
CA ARG A 92 9.64 6.02 0.00
C ARG A 92 8.62 6.59 -0.97
N GLN A 93 8.97 7.67 -1.67
CA GLN A 93 8.12 8.28 -2.69
C GLN A 93 7.84 7.31 -3.84
N ALA A 94 8.83 6.56 -4.31
CA ALA A 94 8.66 5.58 -5.38
C ALA A 94 7.76 4.40 -4.97
N ILE A 95 7.92 3.88 -3.74
CA ILE A 95 7.08 2.81 -3.20
C ILE A 95 5.64 3.30 -3.01
N TRP A 96 5.45 4.49 -2.44
CA TRP A 96 4.12 5.07 -2.27
C TRP A 96 3.41 5.32 -3.60
N TYR A 97 4.13 5.85 -4.59
CA TYR A 97 3.56 6.12 -5.91
C TYR A 97 3.16 4.84 -6.66
N ALA A 98 3.75 3.69 -6.34
CA ALA A 98 3.39 2.41 -6.95
C ALA A 98 1.94 1.97 -6.70
N TRP A 99 1.24 2.55 -5.70
CA TRP A 99 -0.21 2.35 -5.54
C TRP A 99 -1.06 2.94 -6.68
N HIS A 100 -0.46 3.78 -7.52
CA HIS A 100 -1.12 4.46 -8.64
C HIS A 100 -0.75 3.82 -10.00
N GLN A 101 -0.03 2.70 -9.99
CA GLN A 101 0.45 1.99 -11.18
C GLN A 101 -0.26 0.65 -11.35
#